data_AF-A0A2V8Q5Z0-F1
#
_entry.id   AF-A0A2V8Q5Z0-F1
#
_cell.length_a   1.000
_cell.length_b   1.000
_cell.length_c   1.000
_cell.angle_alpha   90.00
_cell.angle_beta   90.00
_cell.angle_gamma   90.00
#
_symmetry.space_group_name_H-M   'P 1'
#
loop_
_entity.id
_entity.type
_entity.pdbx_description
1 polymer ?
#
loop_
_entity_poly.entity_id
_entity_poly.type
_entity_poly.pdbx_seq_one_letter_code
_entity_poly.pdbx_strand_id
1 'polypeptide(L)'
;MPKISDIQETPNPNAVKFILRESVSNGVARQFASADQAQGDPLSKSLFDVGNVVSVFYMDNMITVEKEDVADWDELLPALAAPIRAADSASSPNGVSAVGGAIA
;
A
#
# COMPACT_ATOMS: atom_id res chain seq x y z
N MET A 1 -2.03 -3.26 12.06
CA MET A 1 -0.71 -3.01 11.44
C MET A 1 -0.52 -4.13 10.44
N PRO A 2 -0.85 -3.87 9.16
CA PRO A 2 -0.87 -4.90 8.13
C PRO A 2 0.50 -5.56 8.06
N LYS A 3 0.52 -6.85 8.37
CA LYS A 3 1.73 -7.66 8.25
C LYS A 3 1.82 -8.16 6.83
N ILE A 4 2.95 -7.89 6.17
CA ILE A 4 3.32 -8.54 4.90
C ILE A 4 3.31 -10.04 5.16
N SER A 5 2.45 -10.75 4.44
CA SER A 5 2.26 -12.19 4.54
C SER A 5 3.19 -12.94 3.60
N ASP A 6 3.31 -12.44 2.37
CA ASP A 6 4.06 -13.08 1.29
C ASP A 6 4.53 -12.01 0.29
N ILE A 7 5.63 -12.26 -0.40
CA ILE A 7 6.13 -11.43 -1.50
C ILE A 7 6.24 -12.33 -2.72
N GLN A 8 5.51 -11.99 -3.77
CA GLN A 8 5.44 -12.76 -5.00
C GLN A 8 6.12 -11.99 -6.12
N GLU A 9 7.04 -12.68 -6.78
CA GLU A 9 7.62 -12.22 -8.03
C GLU A 9 6.55 -12.25 -9.11
N THR A 10 6.59 -11.24 -9.98
CA THR A 10 5.74 -11.20 -11.17
C THR A 10 6.60 -11.58 -12.39
N PRO A 11 6.00 -11.97 -13.53
CA PRO A 11 6.78 -12.17 -14.76
C PRO A 11 7.50 -10.89 -15.22
N ASN A 12 7.14 -9.71 -14.69
CA ASN A 12 7.90 -8.48 -14.87
C ASN A 12 8.98 -8.38 -13.77
N PRO A 13 10.29 -8.44 -14.11
CA PRO A 13 11.37 -8.35 -13.11
C PRO A 13 11.40 -7.00 -12.36
N ASN A 14 10.80 -5.97 -12.96
CA ASN A 14 10.68 -4.65 -12.34
C ASN A 14 9.44 -4.51 -11.45
N ALA A 15 8.61 -5.54 -11.30
CA ALA A 15 7.43 -5.50 -10.45
C ALA A 15 7.37 -6.68 -9.46
N VAL A 16 7.08 -6.35 -8.21
CA VAL A 16 6.84 -7.33 -7.13
C VAL A 16 5.47 -7.09 -6.51
N LYS A 17 4.84 -8.17 -6.08
CA LYS A 17 3.51 -8.16 -5.46
C LYS A 17 3.61 -8.57 -4.00
N PHE A 18 3.31 -7.66 -3.11
CA PHE A 18 3.16 -7.90 -1.68
C PHE A 18 1.73 -8.36 -1.38
N ILE A 19 1.61 -9.48 -0.67
CA ILE A 19 0.36 -9.96 -0.12
C ILE A 19 0.35 -9.66 1.36
N LEU A 20 -0.67 -8.95 1.83
CA LEU A 20 -0.84 -8.56 3.21
C LEU A 20 -1.82 -9.49 3.92
N ARG A 21 -1.70 -9.58 5.24
CA ARG A 21 -2.68 -10.28 6.09
C ARG A 21 -3.98 -9.51 6.31
N GLU A 22 -3.91 -8.20 6.19
CA GLU A 22 -5.04 -7.29 6.39
C GLU A 22 -5.23 -6.48 5.11
N SER A 23 -6.49 -6.23 4.74
CA SER A 23 -6.82 -5.42 3.57
C SER A 23 -6.45 -3.95 3.84
N VAL A 24 -5.80 -3.31 2.88
CA VAL A 24 -5.46 -1.87 2.84
C VAL A 24 -6.48 -1.04 2.06
N SER A 25 -7.37 -1.71 1.33
CA SER A 25 -8.50 -1.09 0.65
C SER A 25 -9.78 -1.90 0.88
N ASN A 26 -10.94 -1.24 0.85
CA ASN A 26 -12.26 -1.88 0.94
C ASN A 26 -12.68 -2.48 -0.41
N GLY A 27 -11.80 -3.29 -1.02
CA GLY A 27 -12.02 -3.88 -2.35
C GLY A 27 -11.93 -2.89 -3.53
N VAL A 28 -11.56 -1.63 -3.29
CA VAL A 28 -11.36 -0.64 -4.36
C VAL A 28 -9.95 -0.74 -4.89
N ALA A 29 -9.81 -1.06 -6.18
CA ALA A 29 -8.52 -1.03 -6.85
C ALA A 29 -8.05 0.41 -7.04
N ARG A 30 -6.80 0.68 -6.66
CA ARG A 30 -6.14 1.98 -6.83
C ARG A 30 -4.83 1.79 -7.56
N GLN A 31 -4.59 2.65 -8.55
CA GLN A 31 -3.38 2.65 -9.34
C GLN A 31 -2.86 4.08 -9.46
N PHE A 32 -1.56 4.22 -9.28
CA PHE A 32 -0.86 5.48 -9.38
C PHE A 32 0.39 5.25 -10.22
N ALA A 33 0.50 5.96 -11.35
CA ALA A 33 1.65 5.87 -12.25
C ALA A 33 2.72 6.92 -11.94
N SER A 34 2.52 7.74 -10.91
CA SER A 34 3.45 8.80 -10.51
C SER A 34 3.14 9.29 -9.09
N ALA A 35 4.16 9.85 -8.42
CA ALA A 35 4.02 10.47 -7.09
C ALA A 35 2.97 11.60 -7.05
N ASP A 36 2.80 12.33 -8.14
CA ASP A 36 1.81 13.41 -8.25
C ASP A 36 0.37 12.90 -8.14
N GLN A 37 0.06 11.78 -8.81
CA GLN A 37 -1.26 11.14 -8.70
C GLN A 37 -1.50 10.54 -7.32
N ALA A 38 -0.43 10.12 -6.65
CA ALA A 38 -0.46 9.50 -5.33
C ALA A 38 -0.61 10.52 -4.17
N GLN A 39 -0.62 11.83 -4.43
CA GLN A 39 -0.66 12.84 -3.35
C GLN A 39 -1.88 12.74 -2.44
N GLY A 40 -3.03 12.30 -2.98
CA GLY A 40 -4.25 12.07 -2.21
C GLY A 40 -4.28 10.76 -1.43
N ASP A 41 -3.24 9.93 -1.54
CA ASP A 41 -3.16 8.61 -0.94
C ASP A 41 -1.91 8.46 -0.07
N PRO A 42 -2.05 8.46 1.27
CA PRO A 42 -0.90 8.42 2.18
C PRO A 42 0.01 7.20 1.98
N LEU A 43 -0.56 6.03 1.68
CA LEU A 43 0.19 4.80 1.43
C LEU A 43 1.03 4.91 0.16
N SER A 44 0.40 5.23 -0.97
CA SER A 44 1.10 5.37 -2.25
C SER A 44 2.15 6.46 -2.20
N LYS A 45 1.80 7.61 -1.63
CA LYS A 45 2.74 8.71 -1.45
C LYS A 45 3.99 8.26 -0.69
N SER A 46 3.83 7.52 0.40
CA SER A 46 4.96 7.01 1.18
C SER A 46 5.78 5.96 0.42
N LEU A 47 5.16 5.18 -0.47
CA LEU A 47 5.88 4.25 -1.35
C LEU A 47 6.69 4.99 -2.42
N PHE A 48 6.14 6.06 -3.01
CA PHE A 48 6.88 6.90 -3.94
C PHE A 48 8.02 7.69 -3.27
N ASP A 49 7.86 8.06 -1.99
CA ASP A 49 8.88 8.78 -1.20
C ASP A 49 10.14 7.94 -0.95
N VAL A 50 10.03 6.60 -1.01
CA VAL A 50 11.20 5.68 -0.97
C VAL A 50 12.16 5.93 -2.14
N GLY A 51 11.65 6.47 -3.26
CA GLY A 51 12.43 6.70 -4.47
C GLY A 51 12.56 5.43 -5.33
N ASN A 52 12.83 5.65 -6.62
CA ASN A 52 12.94 4.60 -7.63
C ASN A 52 11.68 3.74 -7.83
N VAL A 53 10.50 4.25 -7.45
CA VAL A 53 9.21 3.61 -7.69
C VAL A 53 8.52 4.33 -8.85
N VAL A 54 8.17 3.59 -9.90
CA VAL A 54 7.48 4.12 -11.09
C VAL A 54 5.98 3.97 -11.02
N SER A 55 5.49 2.89 -10.42
CA SER A 55 4.07 2.60 -10.37
C SER A 55 3.71 1.85 -9.10
N VAL A 56 2.56 2.20 -8.53
CA VAL A 56 2.00 1.54 -7.35
C VAL A 56 0.56 1.17 -7.67
N PHE A 57 0.23 -0.09 -7.47
CA PHE A 57 -1.12 -0.61 -7.56
C PHE A 57 -1.47 -1.35 -6.29
N TYR A 58 -2.69 -1.19 -5.77
CA TYR A 58 -3.16 -2.06 -4.71
C TYR A 58 -4.67 -2.23 -4.73
N MET A 59 -5.11 -3.37 -4.22
CA MET A 59 -6.52 -3.73 -4.13
C MET A 59 -6.69 -4.71 -2.97
N ASP A 60 -7.69 -4.47 -2.13
CA ASP A 60 -7.95 -5.29 -0.95
C ASP A 60 -6.68 -5.48 -0.10
N ASN A 61 -6.11 -6.69 -0.05
CA ASN A 61 -4.88 -7.04 0.67
C ASN A 61 -3.65 -7.25 -0.22
N MET A 62 -3.68 -6.86 -1.50
CA MET A 62 -2.53 -6.97 -2.40
C MET A 62 -1.98 -5.59 -2.75
N ILE A 63 -0.65 -5.45 -2.78
CA ILE A 63 0.06 -4.26 -3.25
C ILE A 63 1.11 -4.70 -4.27
N THR A 64 1.04 -4.17 -5.48
CA THR A 64 2.07 -4.32 -6.50
C THR A 64 2.86 -3.02 -6.61
N VAL A 65 4.17 -3.12 -6.52
CA VAL A 65 5.08 -1.99 -6.71
C VAL A 65 5.97 -2.29 -7.89
N GLU A 66 6.09 -1.34 -8.79
CA GLU A 66 7.02 -1.37 -9.90
C GLU A 66 8.15 -0.37 -9.65
N LYS A 67 9.39 -0.84 -9.82
CA LYS A 67 10.60 -0.04 -9.64
C LYS A 67 11.18 0.41 -10.98
N GLU A 68 12.07 1.40 -10.92
CA GLU A 68 12.94 1.73 -12.06
C GLU A 68 13.95 0.60 -12.35
N ASP A 69 14.38 0.48 -13.61
CA ASP A 69 15.37 -0.51 -14.03
C ASP A 69 16.70 -0.38 -13.28
N VAL A 70 17.08 0.84 -12.90
CA VAL A 70 18.35 1.14 -12.21
C VAL A 70 18.38 0.77 -10.73
N ALA A 71 17.22 0.44 -10.15
CA ALA A 71 17.11 0.20 -8.71
C ALA A 71 17.20 -1.27 -8.34
N ASP A 72 17.67 -1.55 -7.12
CA ASP A 72 17.84 -2.90 -6.62
C ASP A 72 16.75 -3.28 -5.61
N TRP A 73 16.20 -4.48 -5.75
CA TRP A 73 15.17 -4.98 -4.84
C TRP A 73 15.72 -5.24 -3.43
N ASP A 74 17.01 -5.56 -3.29
CA ASP A 74 17.65 -5.78 -1.98
C ASP A 74 17.57 -4.54 -1.09
N GLU A 75 17.67 -3.34 -1.68
CA GLU A 75 17.54 -2.05 -1.00
C GLU A 75 16.09 -1.57 -0.92
N LEU A 76 15.30 -1.78 -1.98
CA LEU A 76 13.91 -1.33 -2.03
C LEU A 76 12.98 -2.13 -1.12
N LEU A 77 13.11 -3.45 -1.04
CA LEU A 77 12.24 -4.30 -0.22
C LEU A 77 12.18 -3.86 1.26
N PRO A 78 13.30 -3.66 1.98
CA PRO A 78 13.24 -3.18 3.36
C PRO A 78 12.70 -1.75 3.46
N ALA A 79 12.99 -0.90 2.49
CA ALA A 79 12.51 0.49 2.46
C ALA A 79 10.99 0.59 2.21
N LEU A 80 10.44 -0.25 1.32
CA LEU A 80 9.01 -0.36 1.04
C LEU A 80 8.25 -1.07 2.17
N ALA A 81 8.88 -2.00 2.88
CA ALA A 81 8.24 -2.71 3.98
C ALA A 81 7.87 -1.77 5.15
N ALA A 82 8.61 -0.69 5.37
CA ALA A 82 8.34 0.29 6.42
C ALA A 82 7.00 1.03 6.22
N PRO A 83 6.74 1.73 5.10
CA PRO A 83 5.46 2.41 4.86
C PRO A 83 4.29 1.41 4.74
N ILE A 84 4.51 0.22 4.17
CA ILE A 84 3.46 -0.82 4.10
C ILE A 84 3.02 -1.25 5.50
N ARG A 85 3.96 -1.49 6.43
CA ARG A 85 3.62 -1.88 7.81
C ARG A 85 2.99 -0.74 8.62
N ALA A 86 3.35 0.51 8.28
CA ALA A 86 2.79 1.71 8.89
C ALA A 86 1.40 2.09 8.34
N ALA A 87 1.00 1.51 7.21
CA ALA A 87 -0.29 1.76 6.59
C ALA A 87 -1.44 1.40 7.54
N ASP A 88 -2.50 2.20 7.54
CA ASP A 88 -3.75 1.82 8.18
C ASP A 88 -4.39 0.65 7.41
N SER A 89 -4.74 -0.40 8.15
CA SER A 89 -5.62 -1.44 7.62
C SER A 89 -6.98 -0.81 7.32
N ALA A 90 -7.61 -1.16 6.20
CA ALA A 90 -9.01 -0.81 5.91
C ALA A 90 -9.97 -1.34 7.00
N SER A 91 -9.53 -2.34 7.77
CA SER A 91 -10.13 -2.79 9.04
C SER A 91 -9.79 -1.88 10.23
N SER A 92 -9.98 -0.58 10.09
CA SER A 92 -10.23 0.29 11.24
C SER A 92 -11.74 0.53 11.32
N PRO A 93 -12.45 0.01 12.34
CA PRO A 93 -13.81 0.44 12.64
C PRO A 93 -13.78 1.82 13.31
N ASN A 94 -13.01 2.77 12.75
CA ASN A 94 -12.98 4.15 13.22
C ASN A 94 -13.92 5.01 12.38
N GLY A 95 -15.12 4.47 12.19
CA GLY A 95 -16.35 5.21 12.07
C GLY A 95 -17.17 4.94 13.33
N VAL A 96 -16.64 5.27 14.51
CA VAL A 96 -17.49 5.52 15.69
C VAL A 96 -18.31 6.78 15.41
N SER A 97 -19.29 6.66 14.52
CA SER A 97 -20.53 7.42 14.65
C SER A 97 -21.40 6.64 15.65
N ALA A 98 -20.89 6.51 16.88
CA ALA A 98 -21.75 6.36 18.02
C ALA A 98 -22.47 7.70 18.15
N VAL A 99 -23.59 7.83 17.44
CA VAL A 99 -24.56 8.88 17.74
C VAL A 99 -25.06 8.58 19.15
N GLY A 100 -24.38 9.20 20.12
CA GLY A 100 -24.90 9.36 21.45
C GLY A 100 -26.15 10.22 21.38
N GLY A 101 -27.17 9.80 22.13
CA GLY A 101 -28.18 10.69 22.68
C GLY A 101 -29.51 10.69 21.95
N ALA A 102 -30.49 10.01 22.53
CA ALA A 102 -31.64 10.63 23.20
C ALA A 102 -32.69 9.53 23.43
N ILE A 103 -32.86 9.02 24.64
CA ILE A 103 -33.76 9.49 25.72
C ILE A 103 -35.25 9.58 25.31
N ALA A 104 -36.08 9.03 26.21
CA ALA A 104 -37.55 9.03 26.31
C ALA A 104 -38.31 7.94 25.53
#